data_AF-A0A9Q3H280-F1
#
_entry.id   AF-A0A9Q3H280-F1
#
_cell.length_a   1.000
_cell.length_b   1.000
_cell.length_c   1.000
_cell.angle_alpha   90.00
_cell.angle_beta   90.00
_cell.angle_gamma   90.00
#
_symmetry.space_group_name_H-M   'P 1'
#
loop_
_entity.id
_entity.type
_entity.pdbx_description
1 polymer ?
#
loop_
_entity_poly.entity_id
_entity_poly.type
_entity_poly.pdbx_seq_one_letter_code
_entity_poly.pdbx_strand_id
1 'polypeptide(L)'
;MTVDRVKAFESLRQALTTAPLLLMPDFKLPFKIDIDASGDGLGAALHQVHIINDKPVEGPICFMFRKIKPTKARYGASQMECLFLLWALEKLKHFPEEFSFKVITDCTAVKSLLNMKTSNRNMLRWQIAIQEYRDNMTIVHKDGNIHKNSDGLSILSLPNNIDNPAYVPEAASDRSQ
;
A
#
# COMPACT_ATOMS: atom_id res chain seq x y z
N MET A 1 -28.40 5.03 -11.18
CA MET A 1 -27.89 3.83 -10.47
C MET A 1 -29.08 2.90 -10.25
N THR A 2 -29.04 1.64 -10.68
CA THR A 2 -30.18 0.70 -10.52
C THR A 2 -30.26 0.18 -9.09
N VAL A 3 -31.46 -0.16 -8.61
CA VAL A 3 -31.72 -0.62 -7.24
C VAL A 3 -30.87 -1.85 -6.89
N ASP A 4 -30.64 -2.74 -7.85
CA ASP A 4 -29.83 -3.94 -7.67
C ASP A 4 -28.34 -3.64 -7.48
N ARG A 5 -27.81 -2.59 -8.13
CA ARG A 5 -26.42 -2.15 -7.94
C ARG A 5 -26.20 -1.57 -6.55
N VAL A 6 -27.18 -0.82 -6.04
CA VAL A 6 -27.13 -0.26 -4.69
C VAL A 6 -27.19 -1.40 -3.66
N LYS A 7 -28.09 -2.36 -3.82
CA LYS A 7 -28.16 -3.54 -2.94
C LYS A 7 -26.88 -4.37 -2.97
N ALA A 8 -26.30 -4.61 -4.15
CA ALA A 8 -25.03 -5.33 -4.28
C ALA A 8 -23.87 -4.59 -3.60
N PHE A 9 -23.80 -3.25 -3.78
CA PHE A 9 -22.79 -2.42 -3.13
C PHE A 9 -22.96 -2.41 -1.60
N GLU A 10 -24.19 -2.25 -1.09
CA GLU A 10 -24.45 -2.29 0.34
C GLU A 10 -24.15 -3.68 0.95
N SER A 11 -24.46 -4.75 0.23
CA SER A 11 -24.13 -6.11 0.66
C SER A 11 -22.61 -6.33 0.71
N LEU A 12 -21.88 -5.84 -0.29
CA LEU A 12 -20.41 -5.88 -0.29
C LEU A 12 -19.85 -5.04 0.86
N ARG A 13 -20.37 -3.84 1.08
CA ARG A 13 -19.97 -2.96 2.19
C ARG A 13 -20.19 -3.67 3.52
N GLN A 14 -21.37 -4.23 3.74
CA GLN A 14 -21.68 -4.97 4.96
C GLN A 14 -20.73 -6.16 5.13
N ALA A 15 -20.52 -6.98 4.09
CA ALA A 15 -19.61 -8.13 4.15
C ALA A 15 -18.17 -7.71 4.51
N LEU A 16 -17.69 -6.60 3.95
CA LEU A 16 -16.37 -6.04 4.27
C LEU A 16 -16.27 -5.48 5.69
N THR A 17 -17.36 -4.95 6.25
CA THR A 17 -17.35 -4.32 7.59
C THR A 17 -17.79 -5.22 8.74
N THR A 18 -18.41 -6.38 8.48
CA THR A 18 -18.95 -7.28 9.53
C THR A 18 -18.20 -8.60 9.68
N ALA A 19 -17.42 -9.04 8.69
CA ALA A 19 -16.58 -10.22 8.83
C ALA A 19 -15.35 -9.92 9.70
N PRO A 20 -14.81 -10.88 10.48
CA PRO A 20 -13.45 -10.81 11.01
C PRO A 20 -12.48 -11.03 9.83
N LEU A 21 -12.50 -10.11 8.87
CA LEU A 21 -11.71 -10.22 7.65
C LEU A 21 -10.23 -9.95 7.95
N LEU A 22 -9.96 -9.15 9.00
CA LEU A 22 -8.63 -8.79 9.41
C LEU A 22 -8.05 -9.86 10.34
N LEU A 23 -6.93 -10.45 9.94
CA LEU A 23 -6.13 -11.30 10.80
C LEU A 23 -5.38 -10.45 11.82
N MET A 24 -5.25 -11.00 13.03
CA MET A 24 -4.35 -10.41 14.03
C MET A 24 -2.91 -10.53 13.52
N PRO A 25 -2.09 -9.47 13.58
CA PRO A 25 -0.71 -9.54 13.11
C PRO A 25 0.09 -10.51 13.98
N ASP A 26 0.77 -11.47 13.35
CA ASP A 26 1.79 -12.30 14.00
C ASP A 26 3.17 -11.84 13.54
N PHE A 27 3.92 -11.18 14.42
CA PHE A 27 5.23 -10.62 14.08
C PHE A 27 6.32 -11.68 13.81
N LYS A 28 6.05 -12.96 14.09
CA LYS A 28 6.96 -14.07 13.76
C LYS A 28 6.85 -14.54 12.31
N LEU A 29 5.77 -14.17 11.62
CA LEU A 29 5.50 -14.57 10.25
C LEU A 29 5.84 -13.42 9.29
N PRO A 30 6.28 -13.73 8.06
CA PRO A 30 6.61 -12.69 7.08
C PRO A 30 5.35 -11.95 6.64
N PHE A 31 5.44 -10.62 6.56
CA PHE A 31 4.36 -9.80 6.03
C PHE A 31 4.46 -9.69 4.51
N LYS A 32 3.32 -9.51 3.86
CA LYS A 32 3.25 -9.16 2.45
C LYS A 32 2.49 -7.84 2.29
N ILE A 33 3.04 -6.94 1.49
CA ILE A 33 2.46 -5.63 1.22
C ILE A 33 2.22 -5.57 -0.28
N ASP A 34 0.95 -5.65 -0.67
CA ASP A 34 0.55 -5.28 -2.03
C ASP A 34 0.49 -3.76 -2.09
N ILE A 35 1.23 -3.15 -3.01
CA ILE A 35 1.16 -1.72 -3.29
C ILE A 35 0.65 -1.48 -4.70
N ASP A 36 -0.18 -0.47 -4.88
CA ASP A 36 -0.62 0.02 -6.19
C ASP A 36 -0.78 1.54 -6.14
N ALA A 37 -0.33 2.22 -7.18
CA ALA A 37 -0.41 3.66 -7.32
C ALA A 37 -1.04 4.04 -8.65
N SER A 38 -2.20 4.69 -8.58
CA SER A 38 -2.87 5.27 -9.72
C SER A 38 -2.68 6.80 -9.73
N GLY A 39 -3.08 7.47 -10.81
CA GLY A 39 -3.11 8.94 -10.83
C GLY A 39 -4.07 9.57 -9.80
N ASP A 40 -5.05 8.79 -9.33
CA ASP A 40 -6.11 9.27 -8.44
C ASP A 40 -5.81 9.02 -6.95
N GLY A 41 -5.03 7.98 -6.66
CA GLY A 41 -4.82 7.53 -5.30
C GLY A 41 -3.80 6.41 -5.19
N LEU A 42 -3.34 6.22 -3.96
CA LEU A 42 -2.40 5.18 -3.59
C LEU A 42 -3.10 4.19 -2.66
N GLY A 43 -3.08 2.91 -3.01
CA GLY A 43 -3.73 1.84 -2.26
C GLY A 43 -2.72 0.75 -1.91
N ALA A 44 -2.77 0.27 -0.67
CA ALA A 44 -1.97 -0.87 -0.23
C ALA A 44 -2.79 -1.81 0.65
N ALA A 45 -2.47 -3.10 0.55
CA ALA A 45 -3.02 -4.15 1.39
C ALA A 45 -1.88 -4.91 2.07
N LEU A 46 -1.78 -4.75 3.38
CA LEU A 46 -0.92 -5.58 4.22
C LEU A 46 -1.67 -6.89 4.49
N HIS A 47 -1.04 -8.02 4.20
CA HIS A 47 -1.62 -9.33 4.41
C HIS A 47 -0.56 -10.32 4.89
N GLN A 48 -1.00 -11.41 5.51
CA GLN A 48 -0.14 -12.43 6.07
C GLN A 48 -0.75 -13.80 5.86
N VAL A 49 0.11 -14.81 5.74
CA VAL A 49 -0.30 -16.21 5.63
C VAL A 49 -0.22 -16.83 7.02
N HIS A 50 -1.38 -17.19 7.56
CA HIS A 50 -1.53 -17.85 8.87
C HIS A 50 -1.84 -19.32 8.68
N ILE A 51 -1.50 -20.15 9.67
CA ILE A 51 -1.98 -21.54 9.73
C ILE A 51 -3.21 -21.57 10.62
N ILE A 52 -4.37 -21.77 10.02
CA ILE A 52 -5.65 -21.89 10.73
C ILE A 52 -6.19 -23.29 10.41
N ASN A 53 -6.41 -24.11 11.44
CA ASN A 53 -6.85 -25.51 11.29
C ASN A 53 -5.95 -26.31 10.33
N ASP A 54 -4.62 -26.24 10.52
CA ASP A 54 -3.59 -26.89 9.70
C ASP A 54 -3.59 -26.52 8.20
N LYS A 55 -4.27 -25.42 7.83
CA LYS A 55 -4.32 -24.92 6.46
C LYS A 55 -3.73 -23.52 6.37
N PRO A 56 -2.93 -23.22 5.33
CA PRO A 56 -2.48 -21.87 5.07
C PRO A 56 -3.66 -21.01 4.60
N VAL A 57 -3.97 -19.98 5.38
CA VAL A 57 -4.98 -18.98 5.08
C VAL A 57 -4.28 -17.64 4.94
N GLU A 58 -4.35 -17.06 3.74
CA GLU A 58 -3.90 -15.69 3.51
C GLU A 58 -5.03 -14.73 3.86
N GLY A 59 -4.78 -13.81 4.77
CA GLY A 59 -5.76 -12.81 5.18
C GLY A 59 -5.15 -11.41 5.31
N PRO A 60 -5.93 -10.36 5.02
CA PRO A 60 -5.49 -8.99 5.20
C PRO A 60 -5.32 -8.69 6.70
N ILE A 61 -4.36 -7.85 7.03
CA ILE A 61 -4.12 -7.33 8.39
C ILE A 61 -4.54 -5.87 8.45
N CYS A 62 -4.17 -5.09 7.44
CA CYS A 62 -4.62 -3.73 7.30
C CYS A 62 -4.67 -3.30 5.84
N PHE A 63 -5.58 -2.38 5.56
CA PHE A 63 -5.65 -1.68 4.28
C PHE A 63 -5.21 -0.24 4.50
N MET A 64 -4.41 0.26 3.59
CA MET A 64 -3.88 1.62 3.63
C MET A 64 -4.26 2.33 2.34
N PHE A 65 -4.80 3.52 2.47
CA PHE A 65 -5.15 4.35 1.33
C PHE A 65 -4.67 5.77 1.57
N ARG A 66 -4.18 6.41 0.50
CA ARG A 66 -3.83 7.82 0.52
C ARG A 66 -4.15 8.48 -0.81
N LYS A 67 -4.85 9.60 -0.76
CA LYS A 67 -5.05 10.45 -1.93
C LYS A 67 -3.76 11.18 -2.32
N ILE A 68 -3.48 11.23 -3.63
CA ILE A 68 -2.35 11.98 -4.16
C ILE A 68 -2.64 13.47 -4.14
N LYS A 69 -1.68 14.28 -3.65
CA LYS A 69 -1.78 15.74 -3.74
C LYS A 69 -1.61 16.18 -5.20
N PRO A 70 -2.28 17.25 -5.67
CA PRO A 70 -2.19 17.72 -7.06
C PRO A 70 -0.76 17.94 -7.55
N THR A 71 0.14 18.39 -6.68
CA THR A 71 1.57 18.60 -6.98
C THR A 71 2.28 17.32 -7.39
N LYS A 72 1.87 16.18 -6.82
CA LYS A 72 2.46 14.85 -7.01
C LYS A 72 1.73 14.03 -8.07
N ALA A 73 0.55 14.47 -8.52
CA ALA A 73 -0.18 13.86 -9.64
C ALA A 73 0.54 14.02 -11.00
N ARG A 74 1.55 14.92 -11.07
CA ARG A 74 2.41 15.10 -12.25
C ARG A 74 3.56 14.10 -12.34
N TYR A 75 3.75 13.28 -11.32
CA TYR A 75 4.83 12.28 -11.31
C TYR A 75 4.51 11.13 -12.27
N GLY A 76 5.55 10.56 -12.86
CA GLY A 76 5.41 9.33 -13.65
C GLY A 76 5.03 8.14 -12.76
N ALA A 77 4.46 7.09 -13.34
CA ALA A 77 4.00 5.90 -12.60
C ALA A 77 5.07 5.35 -11.63
N SER A 78 6.30 5.17 -12.09
CA SER A 78 7.42 4.67 -11.26
C SER A 78 7.78 5.60 -10.09
N GLN A 79 7.63 6.92 -10.25
CA GLN A 79 7.85 7.88 -9.16
C GLN A 79 6.71 7.84 -8.14
N MET A 80 5.47 7.67 -8.62
CA MET A 80 4.30 7.55 -7.75
C MET A 80 4.38 6.29 -6.90
N GLU A 81 4.70 5.15 -7.50
CA GLU A 81 4.86 3.90 -6.77
C GLU A 81 6.05 3.92 -5.80
N CYS A 82 7.19 4.49 -6.20
CA CYS A 82 8.33 4.64 -5.27
C CYS A 82 7.97 5.53 -4.07
N LEU A 83 7.29 6.65 -4.32
CA LEU A 83 6.83 7.54 -3.26
C LEU A 83 5.82 6.82 -2.36
N PHE A 84 4.97 5.98 -2.95
CA PHE A 84 3.98 5.24 -2.20
C PHE A 84 4.59 4.16 -1.32
N LEU A 85 5.55 3.40 -1.85
CA LEU A 85 6.33 2.46 -1.08
C LEU A 85 6.96 3.16 0.13
N LEU A 86 7.61 4.31 -0.06
CA LEU A 86 8.18 5.08 1.04
C LEU A 86 7.12 5.45 2.09
N TRP A 87 5.95 5.91 1.66
CA TRP A 87 4.87 6.26 2.59
C TRP A 87 4.32 5.04 3.34
N ALA A 88 4.17 3.91 2.67
CA ALA A 88 3.73 2.66 3.30
C ALA A 88 4.75 2.20 4.36
N LEU A 89 6.05 2.27 4.04
CA LEU A 89 7.12 1.97 5.00
C LEU A 89 7.12 2.92 6.20
N GLU A 90 6.93 4.23 5.99
CA GLU A 90 6.80 5.19 7.08
C GLU A 90 5.64 4.84 8.03
N LYS A 91 4.51 4.35 7.50
CA LYS A 91 3.37 3.90 8.31
C LYS A 91 3.66 2.60 9.05
N LEU A 92 4.43 1.71 8.43
CA LEU A 92 4.83 0.44 9.02
C LEU A 92 6.04 0.55 9.95
N LYS A 93 6.67 1.73 10.06
CA LYS A 93 7.81 1.98 10.97
C LYS A 93 7.52 1.67 12.44
N HIS A 94 6.25 1.71 12.83
CA HIS A 94 5.84 1.37 14.21
C HIS A 94 5.78 -0.14 14.49
N PHE A 95 5.88 -0.98 13.45
CA PHE A 95 5.99 -2.41 13.64
C PHE A 95 7.43 -2.76 14.11
N PRO A 96 7.65 -3.84 14.88
CA PRO A 96 8.96 -4.18 15.47
C PRO A 96 10.06 -4.35 14.42
N GLU A 97 11.30 -3.95 14.66
CA GLU A 97 12.37 -3.98 13.63
C GLU A 97 12.75 -5.39 13.10
N GLU A 98 12.26 -6.45 13.71
CA GLU A 98 12.68 -7.84 13.48
C GLU A 98 11.82 -8.64 12.47
N PHE A 99 10.81 -8.05 11.83
CA PHE A 99 10.00 -8.78 10.83
C PHE A 99 10.48 -8.55 9.40
N SER A 100 10.52 -9.65 8.63
CA SER A 100 10.71 -9.60 7.18
C SER A 100 9.41 -9.27 6.47
N PHE A 101 9.47 -8.42 5.45
CA PHE A 101 8.31 -8.12 4.62
C PHE A 101 8.61 -8.20 3.13
N LYS A 102 7.58 -8.58 2.38
CA LYS A 102 7.62 -8.74 0.93
C LYS A 102 6.73 -7.70 0.28
N VAL A 103 7.31 -6.81 -0.49
CA VAL A 103 6.59 -5.79 -1.25
C VAL A 103 6.24 -6.36 -2.62
N ILE A 104 4.97 -6.27 -3.00
CA ILE A 104 4.45 -6.74 -4.28
C ILE A 104 3.93 -5.52 -5.05
N THR A 105 4.44 -5.32 -6.25
CA THR A 105 4.20 -4.15 -7.10
C THR A 105 4.10 -4.57 -8.56
N ASP A 106 3.30 -3.86 -9.35
CA ASP A 106 3.20 -4.02 -10.79
C ASP A 106 4.22 -3.15 -11.56
N CYS A 107 5.10 -2.43 -10.87
CA CYS A 107 6.21 -1.71 -11.49
C CYS A 107 7.55 -2.40 -11.36
N THR A 108 8.08 -2.79 -12.52
CA THR A 108 9.45 -3.32 -12.65
C THR A 108 10.53 -2.31 -12.25
N ALA A 109 10.25 -1.00 -12.33
CA ALA A 109 11.19 0.03 -11.91
C ALA A 109 11.39 0.05 -10.38
N VAL A 110 10.34 -0.24 -9.60
CA VAL A 110 10.43 -0.33 -8.13
C VAL A 110 11.25 -1.56 -7.72
N LYS A 111 11.13 -2.68 -8.44
CA LYS A 111 11.99 -3.86 -8.24
C LYS A 111 13.47 -3.54 -8.43
N SER A 112 13.78 -2.71 -9.42
CA SER A 112 15.16 -2.31 -9.74
C SER A 112 15.64 -1.09 -8.95
N LEU A 113 14.76 -0.47 -8.15
CA LEU A 113 14.98 0.81 -7.48
C LEU A 113 16.27 0.87 -6.68
N LEU A 114 16.56 -0.17 -5.88
CA LEU A 114 17.74 -0.20 -5.01
C LEU A 114 19.06 -0.27 -5.80
N ASN A 115 19.03 -0.79 -7.02
CA ASN A 115 20.21 -1.00 -7.86
C ASN A 115 20.32 0.01 -9.01
N MET A 116 19.27 0.79 -9.28
CA MET A 116 19.25 1.77 -10.36
C MET A 116 20.03 3.03 -9.97
N LYS A 117 20.82 3.55 -10.92
CA LYS A 117 21.36 4.91 -10.84
C LYS A 117 20.31 5.87 -11.40
N THR A 118 19.88 6.82 -10.58
CA THR A 118 18.90 7.84 -10.98
C THR A 118 19.54 9.22 -10.97
N SER A 119 19.31 10.00 -12.02
CA SER A 119 19.69 11.43 -12.08
C SER A 119 18.65 12.31 -11.37
N ASN A 120 17.49 11.76 -11.00
CA ASN A 120 16.43 12.50 -10.36
C ASN A 120 16.69 12.60 -8.84
N ARG A 121 16.82 13.83 -8.34
CA ARG A 121 17.10 14.13 -6.93
C ARG A 121 16.06 13.54 -5.96
N ASN A 122 14.77 13.53 -6.33
CA ASN A 122 13.72 13.00 -5.47
C ASN A 122 13.82 11.48 -5.34
N MET A 123 14.01 10.80 -6.48
CA MET A 123 14.21 9.35 -6.50
C MET A 123 15.44 8.92 -5.70
N LEU A 124 16.54 9.68 -5.79
CA LEU A 124 17.75 9.41 -5.01
C LEU A 124 17.49 9.52 -3.51
N ARG A 125 16.78 10.57 -3.05
CA ARG A 125 16.40 10.73 -1.65
C ARG A 125 15.53 9.56 -1.16
N TRP A 126 14.54 9.17 -1.94
CA TRP A 126 13.65 8.06 -1.58
C TRP A 126 14.38 6.72 -1.57
N GLN A 127 15.29 6.48 -2.52
CA GLN A 127 16.13 5.30 -2.57
C GLN A 127 17.00 5.17 -1.31
N ILE A 128 17.61 6.26 -0.83
CA ILE A 128 18.39 6.28 0.41
C ILE A 128 17.51 5.93 1.62
N ALA A 129 16.31 6.49 1.72
CA ALA A 129 15.39 6.19 2.82
C ALA A 129 14.93 4.72 2.80
N ILE A 130 14.69 4.15 1.61
CA ILE A 130 14.27 2.75 1.46
C ILE A 130 15.44 1.78 1.75
N GLN A 131 16.69 2.20 1.58
CA GLN A 131 17.86 1.36 1.87
C GLN A 131 17.96 0.94 3.34
N GLU A 132 17.40 1.72 4.28
CA GLU A 132 17.32 1.36 5.71
C GLU A 132 16.60 0.01 5.91
N TYR A 133 15.65 -0.32 5.04
CA TYR A 133 14.85 -1.55 5.12
C TYR A 133 15.38 -2.69 4.25
N ARG A 134 16.54 -2.53 3.59
CA ARG A 134 17.02 -3.46 2.57
C ARG A 134 17.19 -4.90 3.08
N ASP A 135 17.65 -5.06 4.31
CA ASP A 135 17.95 -6.39 4.86
C ASP A 135 16.67 -7.17 5.22
N ASN A 136 15.59 -6.46 5.54
CA ASN A 136 14.30 -7.04 5.94
C ASN A 136 13.24 -6.98 4.83
N MET A 137 13.55 -6.40 3.68
CA MET A 137 12.61 -6.17 2.58
C MET A 137 12.98 -6.95 1.32
N THR A 138 11.99 -7.64 0.74
CA THR A 138 12.10 -8.22 -0.61
C THR A 138 11.06 -7.61 -1.55
N ILE A 139 11.49 -7.06 -2.68
CA ILE A 139 10.58 -6.48 -3.68
C ILE A 139 10.35 -7.50 -4.80
N VAL A 140 9.09 -7.85 -5.04
CA VAL A 140 8.65 -8.76 -6.10
C VAL A 140 7.70 -8.05 -7.03
N HIS A 141 7.97 -8.19 -8.32
CA HIS A 141 7.07 -7.71 -9.35
C HIS A 141 6.00 -8.77 -9.64
N LYS A 142 4.74 -8.36 -9.74
CA LYS A 142 3.60 -9.20 -10.11
C LYS A 142 2.81 -8.49 -11.21
N ASP A 143 2.37 -9.21 -12.23
CA ASP A 143 1.57 -8.62 -13.31
C ASP A 143 0.24 -8.07 -12.77
N GLY A 144 -0.15 -6.87 -13.23
CA GLY A 144 -1.36 -6.17 -12.77
C GLY A 144 -2.65 -6.99 -12.90
N ASN A 145 -2.74 -7.89 -13.90
CA ASN A 145 -3.89 -8.78 -14.06
C ASN A 145 -4.12 -9.74 -12.87
N ILE A 146 -3.07 -10.01 -12.08
CA ILE A 146 -3.07 -10.89 -10.91
C ILE A 146 -3.02 -10.05 -9.61
N HIS A 147 -2.91 -8.73 -9.69
CA HIS A 147 -2.71 -7.80 -8.56
C HIS A 147 -4.00 -7.14 -8.04
N LYS A 148 -5.15 -7.80 -8.23
CA LYS A 148 -6.49 -7.23 -7.97
C LYS A 148 -6.78 -6.82 -6.52
N ASN A 149 -5.96 -7.24 -5.56
CA ASN A 149 -6.17 -6.93 -4.14
C ASN A 149 -6.03 -5.44 -3.84
N SER A 150 -5.18 -4.73 -4.60
CA SER A 150 -4.84 -3.32 -4.35
C SER A 150 -5.52 -2.36 -5.33
N ASP A 151 -5.85 -2.82 -6.54
CA ASP A 151 -6.48 -2.03 -7.60
C ASP A 151 -7.77 -1.33 -7.14
N GLY A 152 -8.60 -2.03 -6.36
CA GLY A 152 -9.85 -1.47 -5.85
C GLY A 152 -9.65 -0.29 -4.91
N LEU A 153 -8.51 -0.23 -4.22
CA LEU A 153 -8.18 0.81 -3.25
C LEU A 153 -7.53 2.02 -3.92
N SER A 154 -6.68 1.82 -4.93
CA SER A 154 -6.00 2.93 -5.63
C SER A 154 -6.96 3.77 -6.48
N ILE A 155 -8.08 3.20 -6.94
CA ILE A 155 -9.08 3.85 -7.82
C ILE A 155 -10.13 4.65 -7.01
N LEU A 156 -10.32 4.39 -5.72
CA LEU A 156 -11.40 4.98 -4.91
C LEU A 156 -10.98 6.30 -4.23
N SER A 157 -10.93 7.40 -4.97
CA SER A 157 -10.44 8.69 -4.47
C SER A 157 -11.51 9.57 -3.80
N LEU A 158 -11.92 9.24 -2.57
CA LEU A 158 -12.73 10.13 -1.73
C LEU A 158 -12.02 11.48 -1.48
N PRO A 159 -12.73 12.62 -1.38
CA PRO A 159 -12.12 13.91 -1.02
C PRO A 159 -11.40 13.82 0.33
N ASN A 160 -10.24 14.48 0.47
CA ASN A 160 -9.51 14.56 1.74
C ASN A 160 -10.09 15.69 2.61
N ASN A 161 -11.34 15.51 3.06
CA ASN A 161 -12.04 16.41 3.97
C ASN A 161 -12.21 15.77 5.36
N ILE A 162 -12.69 16.53 6.34
CA ILE A 162 -12.92 16.07 7.71
C ILE A 162 -13.86 14.85 7.77
N ASP A 163 -14.76 14.73 6.79
CA ASP A 163 -15.71 13.62 6.68
C ASP A 163 -15.06 12.30 6.19
N ASN A 164 -13.81 12.35 5.73
CA ASN A 164 -13.07 11.17 5.30
C ASN A 164 -12.44 10.46 6.51
N PRO A 165 -12.77 9.19 6.80
CA PRO A 165 -12.17 8.45 7.91
C PRO A 165 -10.65 8.26 7.78
N ALA A 166 -10.09 8.42 6.58
CA ALA A 166 -8.65 8.41 6.29
C ALA A 166 -8.05 9.83 6.15
N TYR A 167 -8.72 10.86 6.68
CA TYR A 167 -8.26 12.25 6.61
C TYR A 167 -6.86 12.42 7.21
N VAL A 168 -5.96 13.02 6.44
CA VAL A 168 -4.62 13.40 6.92
C VAL A 168 -4.52 14.93 6.95
N PRO A 169 -4.35 15.56 8.13
CA PRO A 169 -4.14 16.99 8.25
C PRO A 169 -2.92 17.44 7.46
N GLU A 170 -3.07 18.53 6.71
CA GLU A 170 -2.12 18.93 5.68
C GLU A 170 -0.72 19.33 6.24
N ALA A 171 -0.64 19.62 7.54
CA ALA A 171 0.55 20.08 8.25
C ALA A 171 1.51 18.97 8.73
N ALA A 172 1.15 17.69 8.65
CA ALA A 172 1.94 16.62 9.27
C ALA A 172 3.09 16.04 8.43
N SER A 173 3.20 16.38 7.14
CA SER A 173 4.21 15.77 6.23
C SER A 173 5.31 16.70 5.74
N ASP A 174 5.48 17.87 6.35
CA ASP A 174 6.46 18.89 5.91
C ASP A 174 7.71 18.94 6.80
N ARG A 175 8.13 17.79 7.34
CA ARG A 175 9.43 17.62 8.04
C ARG A 175 10.44 16.83 7.21
N SER A 176 10.51 17.15 5.92
CA SER A 176 11.61 16.70 5.06
C SER A 176 12.04 17.82 4.12
N GLN A 177 12.37 18.98 4.70
CA GLN A 177 13.28 19.94 4.06
C GLN A 177 14.69 19.34 4.07
#